data_AF-A0A3S3YQD7-F1
#
_entry.id   AF-A0A3S3YQD7-F1
#
_cell.length_a   1.000
_cell.length_b   1.000
_cell.length_c   1.000
_cell.angle_alpha   90.00
_cell.angle_beta   90.00
_cell.angle_gamma   90.00
#
_symmetry.space_group_name_H-M   'P 1'
#
loop_
_entity.id
_entity.type
_entity.pdbx_description
1 polymer ?
#
loop_
_entity_poly.entity_id
_entity_poly.type
_entity_poly.pdbx_seq_one_letter_code
_entity_poly.pdbx_strand_id
1 'polypeptide(L)'
;MSRLEEIYYEAKADKWLKRFAVFCRVALAVAFLIAGFVKIMGERFAAGLPSNNPLGHYFDALYITGYYYTFIGIGQVIIAILILIPRTSLLGALMYFPVIINILVLTYATRFDGTREVTMMALANLFLLVWDYDRLKHILPFKQPETDAPVVKKPLGVRLRIIFFGGSFAIVAFIIAGTFYLFEIVPGNSEAECINQCATSKNPAACKVFCDCIYKQGKPLDSCLAAFNKAKDLRKVDGK
;
A
#
# COMPACT_ATOMS: atom_id res chain seq x y z
N MET A 1 -11.61 -26.36 -19.59
CA MET A 1 -10.97 -25.04 -19.51
C MET A 1 -12.03 -23.99 -19.21
N SER A 2 -11.85 -23.23 -18.14
CA SER A 2 -12.77 -22.14 -17.80
C SER A 2 -12.45 -20.89 -18.64
N ARG A 3 -13.44 -20.01 -18.84
CA ARG A 3 -13.23 -18.71 -19.51
C ARG A 3 -12.13 -17.86 -18.85
N LEU A 4 -11.91 -18.03 -17.55
CA LEU A 4 -10.86 -17.35 -16.79
C LEU A 4 -9.46 -17.82 -17.16
N GLU A 5 -9.28 -19.13 -17.39
CA GLU A 5 -7.99 -19.70 -17.83
C GLU A 5 -7.63 -19.23 -19.24
N GLU A 6 -8.61 -19.16 -20.16
CA GLU A 6 -8.39 -18.62 -21.51
C GLU A 6 -7.89 -17.16 -21.45
N ILE A 7 -8.54 -16.31 -20.65
CA ILE A 7 -8.15 -14.91 -20.43
C ILE A 7 -6.75 -14.82 -19.81
N TYR A 8 -6.42 -15.70 -18.86
CA TYR A 8 -5.11 -15.74 -18.23
C TYR A 8 -4.00 -16.08 -19.22
N TYR A 9 -4.16 -17.13 -20.03
CA TYR A 9 -3.14 -17.51 -21.01
C TYR A 9 -3.02 -16.47 -22.13
N GLU A 10 -4.12 -15.82 -22.52
CA GLU A 10 -4.08 -14.68 -23.44
C GLU A 10 -3.29 -13.50 -22.84
N ALA A 11 -3.55 -13.14 -21.58
CA ALA A 11 -2.81 -12.11 -20.85
C ALA A 11 -1.31 -12.43 -20.77
N LYS A 12 -0.96 -13.70 -20.53
CA LYS A 12 0.43 -14.20 -20.54
C LYS A 12 1.06 -14.18 -21.92
N ALA A 13 0.30 -14.20 -23.01
CA ALA A 13 0.84 -14.07 -24.37
C ALA A 13 1.13 -12.61 -24.74
N ASP A 14 0.36 -11.67 -24.19
CA ASP A 14 0.43 -10.25 -24.50
C ASP A 14 1.78 -9.60 -24.07
N LYS A 15 2.45 -8.95 -25.04
CA LYS A 15 3.76 -8.31 -24.81
C LYS A 15 3.69 -7.12 -23.85
N TRP A 16 2.59 -6.39 -23.83
CA TRP A 16 2.43 -5.22 -22.97
C TRP A 16 2.27 -5.67 -21.51
N LEU A 17 1.40 -6.65 -21.25
CA LEU A 17 1.20 -7.19 -19.91
C LEU A 17 2.46 -7.87 -19.35
N LYS A 18 3.26 -8.54 -20.21
CA LYS A 18 4.60 -9.03 -19.82
C LYS A 18 5.51 -7.90 -19.34
N ARG A 19 5.57 -6.78 -20.07
CA ARG A 19 6.36 -5.61 -19.69
C ARG A 19 5.84 -4.98 -18.40
N PHE A 20 4.52 -4.92 -18.24
CA PHE A 20 3.90 -4.44 -17.00
C PHE A 20 4.27 -5.32 -15.80
N ALA A 21 4.30 -6.65 -15.95
CA ALA A 21 4.79 -7.54 -14.90
C ALA A 21 6.28 -7.36 -14.57
N VAL A 22 7.13 -7.08 -15.57
CA VAL A 22 8.52 -6.67 -15.32
C VAL A 22 8.57 -5.36 -14.54
N PHE A 23 7.78 -4.36 -14.95
CA PHE A 23 7.69 -3.08 -14.27
C PHE A 23 7.27 -3.23 -12.80
N CYS A 24 6.21 -3.99 -12.51
CA CYS A 24 5.78 -4.25 -11.13
C CYS A 24 6.90 -4.89 -10.30
N ARG A 25 7.62 -5.87 -10.85
CA ARG A 25 8.76 -6.50 -10.15
C ARG A 25 9.85 -5.50 -9.82
N VAL A 26 10.26 -4.68 -10.79
CA VAL A 26 11.30 -3.66 -10.59
C VAL A 26 10.83 -2.60 -9.59
N ALA A 27 9.61 -2.09 -9.72
CA ALA A 27 9.06 -1.07 -8.83
C ALA A 27 8.98 -1.56 -7.37
N LEU A 28 8.45 -2.76 -7.14
CA LEU A 28 8.36 -3.35 -5.80
C LEU A 28 9.74 -3.63 -5.20
N ALA A 29 10.68 -4.11 -6.02
CA ALA A 29 12.05 -4.36 -5.59
C ALA A 29 12.76 -3.05 -5.21
N VAL A 30 12.66 -2.00 -6.04
CA VAL A 30 13.25 -0.69 -5.74
C VAL A 30 12.71 -0.14 -4.43
N ALA A 31 11.39 -0.21 -4.21
CA ALA A 31 10.78 0.26 -2.96
C ALA A 31 11.33 -0.45 -1.73
N PHE A 32 11.44 -1.79 -1.75
CA PHE A 32 11.99 -2.55 -0.63
C PHE A 32 13.52 -2.45 -0.50
N LEU A 33 14.26 -2.23 -1.60
CA LEU A 33 15.69 -1.96 -1.53
C LEU A 33 15.97 -0.64 -0.83
N ILE A 34 15.30 0.45 -1.25
CA ILE A 34 15.46 1.76 -0.61
C ILE A 34 15.05 1.66 0.87
N ALA A 35 13.85 1.15 1.15
CA ALA A 35 13.35 1.05 2.51
C ALA A 35 14.19 0.13 3.39
N GLY A 36 14.73 -0.97 2.85
CA GLY A 36 15.55 -1.93 3.58
C GLY A 36 16.96 -1.42 3.82
N PHE A 37 17.58 -0.76 2.84
CA PHE A 37 18.93 -0.22 2.96
C PHE A 37 19.04 0.85 4.03
N VAL A 38 18.07 1.77 4.11
CA VAL A 38 17.99 2.77 5.20
C VAL A 38 18.01 2.10 6.58
N LYS A 39 17.29 0.98 6.74
CA LYS A 39 17.27 0.22 8.02
C LYS A 39 18.59 -0.47 8.32
N ILE A 40 19.27 -0.97 7.29
CA ILE A 40 20.58 -1.62 7.42
C ILE A 40 21.66 -0.60 7.81
N MET A 41 21.60 0.61 7.24
CA MET A 41 22.52 1.70 7.58
C MET A 41 22.31 2.28 8.97
N GLY A 42 21.31 1.81 9.71
CA GLY A 42 21.00 2.33 11.04
C GLY A 42 20.42 3.75 10.99
N GLU A 43 19.83 4.15 9.86
CA GLU A 43 19.14 5.43 9.73
C GLU A 43 17.65 5.28 10.05
N ARG A 44 17.05 6.34 10.58
CA ARG A 44 15.62 6.40 10.86
C ARG A 44 14.83 6.41 9.55
N PHE A 45 13.97 5.42 9.35
CA PHE A 45 13.07 5.37 8.20
C PHE A 45 12.10 6.56 8.26
N ALA A 46 11.90 7.21 7.11
CA ALA A 46 11.11 8.43 6.99
C ALA A 46 11.57 9.52 7.99
N ALA A 47 12.88 9.81 8.06
CA ALA A 47 13.45 10.81 8.96
C ALA A 47 12.82 12.22 8.87
N GLY A 48 12.15 12.55 7.75
CA GLY A 48 11.38 13.78 7.61
C GLY A 48 10.03 13.79 8.34
N LEU A 49 9.56 12.64 8.83
CA LEU A 49 8.30 12.52 9.57
C LEU A 49 8.54 12.87 11.05
N PRO A 50 7.85 13.86 11.63
CA PRO A 50 8.03 14.24 13.02
C PRO A 50 7.75 13.09 13.98
N SER A 51 8.51 12.97 15.06
CA SER A 51 8.32 11.94 16.10
C SER A 51 6.93 11.95 16.73
N ASN A 52 6.32 13.13 16.88
CA ASN A 52 4.96 13.28 17.40
C ASN A 52 3.85 12.90 16.40
N ASN A 53 4.20 12.63 15.14
CA ASN A 53 3.24 12.06 14.20
C ASN A 53 2.84 10.65 14.66
N PRO A 54 1.58 10.21 14.51
CA PRO A 54 1.15 8.88 14.95
C PRO A 54 2.01 7.73 14.41
N LEU A 55 2.42 7.81 13.14
CA LEU A 55 3.32 6.84 12.53
C LEU A 55 4.79 7.09 12.91
N GLY A 56 5.16 8.37 13.15
CA GLY A 56 6.48 8.77 13.63
C GLY A 56 6.85 8.11 14.97
N HIS A 57 5.92 8.06 15.93
CA HIS A 57 6.09 7.35 17.20
C HIS A 57 6.40 5.86 16.99
N TYR A 58 5.67 5.21 16.08
CA TYR A 58 5.90 3.80 15.76
C TYR A 58 7.28 3.59 15.12
N PHE A 59 7.68 4.46 14.19
CA PHE A 59 9.00 4.38 13.57
C PHE A 59 10.14 4.63 14.55
N ASP A 60 9.98 5.53 15.52
CA ASP A 60 10.97 5.75 16.57
C ASP A 60 11.09 4.53 17.47
N ALA A 61 9.95 4.00 17.94
CA ALA A 61 9.91 2.79 18.74
C ALA A 61 10.54 1.60 18.00
N LEU A 62 10.25 1.47 16.70
CA LEU A 62 10.83 0.42 15.86
C LEU A 62 12.34 0.62 15.67
N TYR A 63 12.79 1.86 15.43
CA TYR A 63 14.18 2.20 15.21
C TYR A 63 15.07 1.85 16.41
N ILE A 64 14.62 2.19 17.63
CA ILE A 64 15.38 1.93 18.86
C ILE A 64 15.45 0.44 19.25
N THR A 65 14.75 -0.45 18.56
CA THR A 65 14.89 -1.91 18.75
C THR A 65 16.25 -2.46 18.30
N GLY A 66 17.07 -1.64 17.63
CA GLY A 66 18.44 -1.99 17.25
C GLY A 66 18.47 -3.11 16.22
N TYR A 67 18.98 -4.29 16.60
CA TYR A 67 19.18 -5.40 15.66
C TYR A 67 17.88 -5.87 14.97
N TYR A 68 16.73 -5.76 15.64
CA TYR A 68 15.44 -6.14 15.05
C TYR A 68 15.07 -5.23 13.87
N TYR A 69 15.33 -3.93 13.99
CA TYR A 69 15.16 -2.97 12.91
C TYR A 69 16.04 -3.31 11.70
N THR A 70 17.32 -3.62 11.93
CA THR A 70 18.25 -4.08 10.89
C THR A 70 17.79 -5.41 10.26
N PHE A 71 17.28 -6.35 11.05
CA PHE A 71 16.76 -7.63 10.58
C PHE A 71 15.58 -7.45 9.61
N ILE A 72 14.65 -6.55 9.91
CA ILE A 72 13.58 -6.18 8.96
C ILE A 72 14.17 -5.65 7.66
N GLY A 73 15.19 -4.78 7.73
CA GLY A 73 15.89 -4.26 6.56
C GLY A 73 16.50 -5.34 5.69
N ILE A 74 17.23 -6.29 6.30
CA ILE A 74 17.81 -7.45 5.61
C ILE A 74 16.70 -8.26 4.93
N GLY A 75 15.60 -8.54 5.64
CA GLY A 75 14.45 -9.23 5.08
C GLY A 75 13.87 -8.52 3.85
N GLN A 76 13.71 -7.19 3.92
CA GLN A 76 13.23 -6.38 2.78
C GLN A 76 14.17 -6.47 1.57
N VAL A 77 15.50 -6.40 1.78
CA VAL A 77 16.50 -6.53 0.71
C VAL A 77 16.48 -7.93 0.09
N ILE A 78 16.41 -8.99 0.90
CA ILE A 78 16.30 -10.38 0.40
C ILE A 78 15.06 -10.53 -0.48
N ILE A 79 13.90 -10.06 0.00
CA ILE A 79 12.64 -10.11 -0.76
C ILE A 79 12.80 -9.39 -2.10
N ALA A 80 13.41 -8.20 -2.10
CA ALA A 80 13.60 -7.43 -3.32
C ALA A 80 14.49 -8.15 -4.35
N ILE A 81 15.59 -8.78 -3.90
CA ILE A 81 16.47 -9.59 -4.76
C ILE A 81 15.70 -10.78 -5.33
N LEU A 82 14.92 -11.49 -4.51
CA LEU A 82 14.13 -12.64 -4.93
C LEU A 82 13.09 -12.26 -6.01
N ILE A 83 12.43 -11.11 -5.88
CA ILE A 83 11.47 -10.60 -6.87
C ILE A 83 12.15 -10.26 -8.22
N LEU A 84 13.36 -9.70 -8.20
CA LEU A 84 14.08 -9.33 -9.41
C LEU A 84 14.51 -10.55 -10.23
N ILE A 85 14.96 -11.61 -9.56
CA ILE A 85 15.40 -12.85 -10.22
C ILE A 85 14.16 -13.61 -10.73
N PRO A 86 13.98 -13.79 -12.07
CA PRO A 86 12.75 -14.37 -12.62
C PRO A 86 12.40 -15.76 -12.06
N ARG A 87 13.41 -16.58 -11.78
CA ARG A 87 13.22 -17.95 -11.24
C ARG A 87 12.63 -17.95 -9.82
N THR A 88 13.04 -17.02 -8.97
CA THR A 88 12.61 -16.92 -7.56
C THR A 88 11.49 -15.89 -7.34
N SER A 89 11.06 -15.21 -8.40
CA SER A 89 10.07 -14.12 -8.33
C SER A 89 8.78 -14.48 -7.60
N LEU A 90 8.28 -15.71 -7.73
CA LEU A 90 7.10 -16.18 -6.99
C LEU A 90 7.36 -16.21 -5.49
N LEU A 91 8.50 -16.77 -5.05
CA LEU A 91 8.86 -16.79 -3.63
C LEU A 91 9.01 -15.38 -3.08
N GLY A 92 9.67 -14.51 -3.84
CA GLY A 92 9.76 -13.08 -3.50
C GLY A 92 8.38 -12.45 -3.36
N ALA A 93 7.46 -12.69 -4.30
CA ALA A 93 6.10 -12.15 -4.25
C ALA A 93 5.30 -12.69 -3.04
N LEU A 94 5.43 -13.99 -2.73
CA LEU A 94 4.80 -14.63 -1.57
C LEU A 94 5.32 -14.08 -0.24
N MET A 95 6.62 -13.80 -0.13
CA MET A 95 7.20 -13.18 1.06
C MET A 95 6.84 -11.69 1.17
N TYR A 96 6.77 -10.98 0.04
CA TYR A 96 6.40 -9.57 0.00
C TYR A 96 4.96 -9.35 0.47
N PHE A 97 4.04 -10.23 0.09
CA PHE A 97 2.61 -10.10 0.37
C PHE A 97 2.26 -9.87 1.86
N PRO A 98 2.64 -10.74 2.81
CA PRO A 98 2.34 -10.51 4.23
C PRO A 98 3.01 -9.24 4.77
N VAL A 99 4.21 -8.90 4.29
CA VAL A 99 4.91 -7.67 4.71
C VAL A 99 4.16 -6.42 4.23
N ILE A 100 3.77 -6.37 2.95
CA ILE A 100 3.09 -5.19 2.41
C ILE A 100 1.69 -5.04 2.98
N ILE A 101 0.97 -6.15 3.25
CA ILE A 101 -0.34 -6.09 3.90
C ILE A 101 -0.21 -5.60 5.35
N ASN A 102 0.82 -5.99 6.09
CA ASN A 102 1.05 -5.45 7.43
C ASN A 102 1.31 -3.93 7.40
N ILE A 103 2.16 -3.47 6.48
CA ILE A 103 2.43 -2.04 6.28
C ILE A 103 1.16 -1.31 5.84
N LEU A 104 0.36 -1.91 4.94
CA LEU A 104 -0.91 -1.34 4.48
C LEU A 104 -1.85 -1.08 5.65
N VAL A 105 -2.08 -2.08 6.49
CA VAL A 105 -2.92 -1.96 7.67
C VAL A 105 -2.41 -0.86 8.60
N LEU A 106 -1.09 -0.80 8.82
CA LEU A 106 -0.46 0.26 9.63
C LEU A 106 -0.70 1.67 9.06
N THR A 107 -0.56 1.85 7.75
CA THR A 107 -0.77 3.16 7.10
C THR A 107 -2.23 3.62 7.18
N TYR A 108 -3.19 2.70 7.00
CA TYR A 108 -4.61 3.01 7.19
C TYR A 108 -4.92 3.34 8.66
N ALA A 109 -4.38 2.57 9.61
CA ALA A 109 -4.61 2.79 11.04
C ALA A 109 -4.09 4.15 11.52
N THR A 110 -2.98 4.62 10.95
CA THR A 110 -2.35 5.90 11.31
C THR A 110 -2.79 7.08 10.42
N ARG A 111 -3.66 6.84 9.42
CA ARG A 111 -4.06 7.82 8.40
C ARG A 111 -2.86 8.48 7.71
N PHE A 112 -1.84 7.67 7.44
CA PHE A 112 -0.61 8.16 6.84
C PHE A 112 -0.86 8.64 5.41
N ASP A 113 -0.21 9.73 5.01
CA ASP A 113 -0.42 10.30 3.67
C ASP A 113 0.04 9.34 2.57
N GLY A 114 1.15 8.62 2.80
CA GLY A 114 1.67 7.58 1.92
C GLY A 114 0.83 6.28 1.84
N THR A 115 -0.38 6.25 2.42
CA THR A 115 -1.26 5.06 2.38
C THR A 115 -1.55 4.64 0.93
N ARG A 116 -1.69 5.61 0.02
CA ARG A 116 -2.06 5.36 -1.37
C ARG A 116 -0.97 4.58 -2.10
N GLU A 117 0.28 4.97 -1.91
CA GLU A 117 1.49 4.35 -2.46
C GLU A 117 1.61 2.90 -1.98
N VAL A 118 1.42 2.68 -0.68
CA VAL A 118 1.44 1.33 -0.10
C VAL A 118 0.30 0.47 -0.64
N THR A 119 -0.90 1.03 -0.84
CA THR A 119 -2.01 0.32 -1.50
C THR A 119 -1.66 -0.08 -2.93
N MET A 120 -1.00 0.80 -3.70
CA MET A 120 -0.55 0.47 -5.06
C MET A 120 0.51 -0.64 -5.05
N MET A 121 1.42 -0.63 -4.07
CA MET A 121 2.41 -1.70 -3.90
C MET A 121 1.73 -3.04 -3.57
N ALA A 122 0.72 -3.04 -2.70
CA ALA A 122 -0.07 -4.23 -2.38
C ALA A 122 -0.81 -4.77 -3.62
N LEU A 123 -1.43 -3.89 -4.41
CA LEU A 123 -2.10 -4.27 -5.66
C LEU A 123 -1.12 -4.79 -6.71
N ALA A 124 0.06 -4.18 -6.85
CA ALA A 124 1.09 -4.65 -7.77
C ALA A 124 1.61 -6.03 -7.35
N ASN A 125 1.77 -6.28 -6.04
CA ASN A 125 2.16 -7.60 -5.55
C ASN A 125 1.05 -8.64 -5.76
N LEU A 126 -0.22 -8.28 -5.52
CA LEU A 126 -1.36 -9.13 -5.84
C LEU A 126 -1.41 -9.46 -7.34
N PHE A 127 -1.18 -8.47 -8.20
CA PHE A 127 -1.06 -8.69 -9.64
C PHE A 127 0.06 -9.68 -9.98
N LEU A 128 1.23 -9.61 -9.33
CA LEU A 128 2.31 -10.58 -9.55
C LEU A 128 1.95 -12.00 -9.09
N LEU A 129 1.23 -12.14 -7.97
CA LEU A 129 0.75 -13.44 -7.52
C LEU A 129 -0.25 -14.06 -8.52
N VAL A 130 -1.16 -13.24 -9.07
CA VAL A 130 -2.06 -13.66 -10.15
C VAL A 130 -1.28 -13.94 -11.43
N TRP A 131 -0.26 -13.14 -11.74
CA TRP A 131 0.59 -13.34 -12.91
C TRP A 131 1.36 -14.65 -12.83
N ASP A 132 1.74 -15.11 -11.64
CA ASP A 132 2.46 -16.36 -11.41
C ASP A 132 1.53 -17.51 -11.00
N TYR A 133 0.24 -17.41 -11.31
CA TYR A 133 -0.77 -18.42 -10.99
C TYR A 133 -0.41 -19.82 -11.52
N ASP A 134 0.26 -19.90 -12.68
CA ASP A 134 0.74 -21.16 -13.27
C ASP A 134 1.72 -21.91 -12.36
N ARG A 135 2.52 -21.18 -11.58
CA ARG A 135 3.46 -21.73 -10.61
C ARG A 135 2.82 -21.87 -9.23
N LEU A 136 1.98 -20.89 -8.84
CA LEU A 136 1.31 -20.85 -7.55
C LEU A 136 0.31 -22.00 -7.36
N LYS A 137 -0.41 -22.41 -8.42
CA LYS A 137 -1.35 -23.54 -8.37
C LYS A 137 -0.72 -24.87 -7.95
N HIS A 138 0.61 -25.01 -8.11
CA HIS A 138 1.35 -26.20 -7.68
C HIS A 138 1.70 -26.20 -6.19
N ILE A 139 1.63 -25.04 -5.54
CA ILE A 139 1.87 -24.88 -4.10
C ILE A 139 0.56 -24.99 -3.32
N LEU A 140 -0.57 -24.64 -3.95
CA LEU A 140 -1.88 -24.66 -3.31
C LEU A 140 -2.45 -26.10 -3.17
N PRO A 141 -3.14 -26.42 -2.07
CA PRO A 141 -3.64 -27.77 -1.78
C PRO A 141 -4.88 -28.19 -2.58
N PHE A 142 -5.22 -27.47 -3.65
CA PHE A 142 -6.43 -27.73 -4.44
C PHE A 142 -6.17 -28.80 -5.52
N LYS A 143 -7.15 -29.68 -5.77
CA LYS A 143 -7.08 -30.68 -6.85
C LYS A 143 -6.84 -29.96 -8.18
N GLN A 144 -5.73 -30.32 -8.83
CA GLN A 144 -5.37 -29.74 -10.13
C GLN A 144 -6.21 -30.40 -11.22
N PRO A 145 -6.95 -29.64 -12.04
CA PRO A 145 -7.54 -30.17 -13.25
C PRO A 145 -6.43 -30.48 -14.26
N GLU A 146 -6.41 -31.69 -14.81
CA GLU A 146 -5.56 -32.01 -15.95
C GLU A 146 -5.92 -31.04 -17.10
N THR A 147 -4.93 -30.31 -17.59
CA THR A 147 -5.16 -29.28 -18.62
C THR A 147 -4.24 -29.54 -19.79
N ASP A 148 -4.83 -29.87 -20.94
CA ASP A 148 -4.14 -29.89 -22.24
C ASP A 148 -3.48 -28.55 -22.55
N ALA A 149 -2.54 -28.55 -23.50
CA ALA A 149 -1.88 -27.34 -23.99
C ALA A 149 -2.92 -26.27 -24.36
N PRO A 150 -2.79 -25.03 -23.85
CA PRO A 150 -3.84 -24.04 -23.97
C PRO A 150 -4.01 -23.56 -25.41
N VAL A 151 -5.18 -23.83 -26.01
CA VAL A 151 -5.58 -23.29 -27.30
C VAL A 151 -6.56 -22.13 -27.05
N VAL A 152 -6.11 -20.90 -27.27
CA VAL A 152 -6.95 -19.69 -27.15
C VAL A 152 -7.95 -19.66 -28.31
N LYS A 153 -9.22 -19.99 -28.04
CA LYS A 153 -10.26 -20.10 -29.08
C LYS A 153 -10.80 -18.75 -29.55
N LYS A 154 -10.86 -17.74 -28.68
CA LYS A 154 -11.39 -16.39 -28.98
C LYS A 154 -10.58 -15.30 -28.27
N PRO A 155 -9.52 -14.76 -28.88
CA PRO A 155 -8.73 -13.72 -28.25
C PRO A 155 -9.52 -12.41 -28.10
N LEU A 156 -9.50 -11.81 -26.91
CA LEU A 156 -10.00 -10.45 -26.67
C LEU A 156 -9.10 -9.36 -27.30
N GLY A 157 -7.81 -9.64 -27.49
CA GLY A 157 -6.81 -8.75 -28.07
C GLY A 157 -6.73 -7.40 -27.35
N VAL A 158 -6.92 -6.30 -28.09
CA VAL A 158 -6.86 -4.93 -27.54
C VAL A 158 -7.91 -4.70 -26.45
N ARG A 159 -9.07 -5.38 -26.50
CA ARG A 159 -10.11 -5.24 -25.47
C ARG A 159 -9.61 -5.70 -24.10
N LEU A 160 -8.75 -6.72 -24.05
CA LEU A 160 -8.17 -7.18 -22.78
C LEU A 160 -7.37 -6.07 -22.11
N ARG A 161 -6.57 -5.33 -22.88
CA ARG A 161 -5.80 -4.19 -22.35
C ARG A 161 -6.74 -3.09 -21.87
N ILE A 162 -7.76 -2.74 -22.67
CA ILE A 162 -8.74 -1.71 -22.27
C ILE A 162 -9.45 -2.08 -20.97
N ILE A 163 -9.87 -3.34 -20.82
CA ILE A 163 -10.50 -3.85 -19.58
C ILE A 163 -9.50 -3.77 -18.41
N PHE A 164 -8.25 -4.18 -18.63
CA PHE A 164 -7.22 -4.13 -17.61
C PHE A 164 -6.98 -2.70 -17.12
N PHE A 165 -6.71 -1.76 -18.03
CA PHE A 165 -6.47 -0.36 -17.68
C PHE A 165 -7.71 0.33 -17.11
N GLY A 166 -8.88 0.08 -17.69
CA GLY A 166 -10.15 0.61 -17.18
C GLY A 166 -10.42 0.12 -15.76
N GLY A 167 -10.17 -1.17 -15.52
CA GLY A 167 -10.27 -1.77 -14.18
C GLY A 167 -9.24 -1.18 -13.20
N SER A 168 -7.97 -1.07 -13.59
CA SER A 168 -6.93 -0.46 -12.76
C SER A 168 -7.27 0.99 -12.42
N PHE A 169 -7.70 1.79 -13.40
CA PHE A 169 -8.12 3.18 -13.18
C PHE A 169 -9.33 3.26 -12.23
N ALA A 170 -10.34 2.42 -12.42
CA ALA A 170 -11.50 2.36 -11.55
C ALA A 170 -11.12 2.00 -10.11
N ILE A 171 -10.22 1.02 -9.91
CA ILE A 171 -9.72 0.64 -8.58
C ILE A 171 -8.95 1.81 -7.94
N VAL A 172 -8.07 2.48 -8.69
CA VAL A 172 -7.32 3.64 -8.21
C VAL A 172 -8.28 4.77 -7.81
N ALA A 173 -9.25 5.09 -8.66
CA ALA A 173 -10.26 6.12 -8.38
C ALA A 173 -11.09 5.75 -7.14
N PHE A 174 -11.46 4.48 -6.99
CA PHE A 174 -12.18 3.98 -5.82
C PHE A 174 -11.35 4.12 -4.53
N ILE A 175 -10.05 3.80 -4.57
CA ILE A 175 -9.16 3.97 -3.41
C ILE A 175 -9.01 5.45 -3.04
N ILE A 176 -8.80 6.31 -4.04
CA ILE A 176 -8.67 7.74 -3.83
C ILE A 176 -9.95 8.29 -3.20
N ALA A 177 -11.12 8.05 -3.82
CA ALA A 177 -12.40 8.47 -3.28
C ALA A 177 -12.64 7.88 -1.87
N GLY A 178 -12.41 6.58 -1.71
CA GLY A 178 -12.57 5.87 -0.44
C GLY A 178 -11.75 6.49 0.68
N THR A 179 -10.47 6.78 0.46
CA THR A 179 -9.62 7.44 1.48
C THR A 179 -10.11 8.84 1.85
N PHE A 180 -10.59 9.63 0.88
CA PHE A 180 -11.19 10.94 1.15
C PHE A 180 -12.51 10.84 1.93
N TYR A 181 -13.34 9.83 1.66
CA TYR A 181 -14.58 9.62 2.41
C TYR A 181 -14.35 9.02 3.80
N LEU A 182 -13.34 8.14 3.94
CA LEU A 182 -12.99 7.50 5.19
C LEU A 182 -12.39 8.48 6.20
N PHE A 183 -11.56 9.42 5.73
CA PHE A 183 -10.82 10.33 6.59
C PHE A 183 -11.23 11.78 6.37
N GLU A 184 -12.08 12.29 7.27
CA GLU A 184 -12.45 13.71 7.28
C GLU A 184 -11.27 14.64 7.64
N ILE A 185 -10.31 14.12 8.40
CA ILE A 185 -9.10 14.83 8.80
C ILE A 185 -7.93 13.83 8.91
N VAL A 186 -6.74 14.25 8.48
CA VAL A 186 -5.51 13.46 8.51
C VAL A 186 -4.40 14.21 9.22
N PRO A 187 -3.42 13.54 9.83
CA PRO A 187 -2.27 14.22 10.44
C PRO A 187 -1.33 14.87 9.41
N GLY A 188 -1.24 14.32 8.18
CA GLY A 188 -0.24 14.77 7.20
C GLY A 188 1.18 14.30 7.53
N ASN A 189 2.16 14.66 6.69
CA ASN A 189 3.57 14.35 6.91
C ASN A 189 4.29 15.41 7.75
N SER A 190 3.68 16.59 7.93
CA SER A 190 4.23 17.70 8.72
C SER A 190 3.13 18.53 9.38
N GLU A 191 3.49 19.31 10.41
CA GLU A 191 2.55 20.23 11.06
C GLU A 191 1.96 21.25 10.07
N ALA A 192 2.80 21.79 9.17
CA ALA A 192 2.36 22.75 8.17
C ALA A 192 1.31 22.14 7.22
N GLU A 193 1.54 20.91 6.76
CA GLU A 193 0.58 20.18 5.93
C GLU A 193 -0.73 19.90 6.67
N CYS A 194 -0.64 19.53 7.96
CA CYS A 194 -1.82 19.39 8.82
C CYS A 194 -2.63 20.68 8.93
N ILE A 195 -1.97 21.83 9.08
CA ILE A 195 -2.65 23.13 9.23
C ILE A 195 -3.25 23.59 7.90
N ASN A 196 -2.60 23.31 6.77
CA ASN A 196 -3.04 23.76 5.45
C ASN A 196 -4.43 23.22 5.07
N GLN A 197 -4.77 21.98 5.43
CA GLN A 197 -6.12 21.42 5.22
C GLN A 197 -7.21 22.12 6.05
N CYS A 198 -6.86 22.86 7.11
CA CYS A 198 -7.84 23.50 7.98
C CYS A 198 -8.57 24.65 7.29
N ALA A 199 -7.98 25.27 6.27
CA ALA A 199 -8.63 26.35 5.51
C ALA A 199 -9.90 25.86 4.78
N THR A 200 -9.88 24.62 4.30
CA THR A 200 -11.01 23.98 3.61
C THR A 200 -11.92 23.18 4.54
N SER A 201 -11.59 23.10 5.83
CA SER A 201 -12.36 22.34 6.81
C SER A 201 -13.66 23.06 7.18
N LYS A 202 -14.72 22.29 7.43
CA LYS A 202 -15.99 22.81 7.99
C LYS A 202 -15.79 23.46 9.36
N ASN A 203 -14.76 23.07 10.10
CA ASN A 203 -14.41 23.66 11.38
C ASN A 203 -12.90 23.93 11.48
N PRO A 204 -12.42 25.08 10.97
CA PRO A 204 -11.00 25.43 10.98
C PRO A 204 -10.40 25.50 12.39
N ALA A 205 -11.18 25.91 13.40
CA ALA A 205 -10.71 25.99 14.78
C ALA A 205 -10.47 24.59 15.37
N ALA A 206 -11.43 23.66 15.22
CA ALA A 206 -11.26 22.28 15.67
C ALA A 206 -10.13 21.57 14.92
N CYS A 207 -9.96 21.84 13.63
CA CYS A 207 -8.86 21.31 12.83
C CYS A 207 -7.48 21.76 13.36
N LYS A 208 -7.32 23.04 13.69
CA LYS A 208 -6.07 23.54 14.30
C LYS A 208 -5.79 22.88 15.66
N VAL A 209 -6.82 22.72 16.49
CA VAL A 209 -6.69 22.00 17.78
C VAL A 209 -6.28 20.55 17.57
N PHE A 210 -6.79 19.88 16.54
CA PHE A 210 -6.38 18.52 16.16
C PHE A 210 -4.88 18.47 15.79
N CYS A 211 -4.41 19.40 14.94
CA CYS A 211 -3.00 19.46 14.55
C CYS A 211 -2.09 19.74 15.76
N ASP A 212 -2.47 20.67 16.64
CA ASP A 212 -1.73 20.96 17.87
C ASP A 212 -1.72 19.76 18.83
N CYS A 213 -2.83 19.03 18.93
CA CYS A 213 -2.94 17.81 19.74
C CYS A 213 -1.91 16.75 19.32
N ILE A 214 -1.65 16.63 18.02
CA ILE A 214 -0.65 15.71 17.49
C ILE A 214 0.75 16.33 17.63
N TYR A 215 1.02 17.43 16.92
CA TYR A 215 2.40 17.89 16.73
C TYR A 215 2.99 18.58 17.96
N LYS A 216 2.19 19.31 18.74
CA LYS A 216 2.67 20.02 19.94
C LYS A 216 2.52 19.22 21.22
N GLN A 217 1.42 18.46 21.35
CA GLN A 217 1.14 17.70 22.58
C GLN A 217 1.60 16.24 22.51
N GLY A 218 1.86 15.69 21.30
CA GLY A 218 2.29 14.29 21.13
C GLY A 218 1.23 13.28 21.57
N LYS A 219 -0.06 13.61 21.46
CA LYS A 219 -1.14 12.73 21.93
C LYS A 219 -1.50 11.66 20.89
N PRO A 220 -2.02 10.49 21.32
CA PRO A 220 -2.49 9.44 20.42
C PRO A 220 -3.56 9.94 19.44
N LEU A 221 -3.51 9.45 18.20
CA LEU A 221 -4.43 9.84 17.12
C LEU A 221 -5.90 9.74 17.55
N ASP A 222 -6.31 8.63 18.17
CA ASP A 222 -7.69 8.41 18.59
C ASP A 222 -8.20 9.46 19.57
N SER A 223 -7.33 9.91 20.49
CA SER A 223 -7.68 10.95 21.46
C SER A 223 -7.89 12.32 20.78
N CYS A 224 -7.03 12.65 19.80
CA CYS A 224 -7.16 13.88 19.03
C CYS A 224 -8.39 13.85 18.11
N LEU A 225 -8.70 12.69 17.52
CA LEU A 225 -9.91 12.49 16.72
C LEU A 225 -11.18 12.60 17.57
N ALA A 226 -11.18 12.03 18.79
CA ALA A 226 -12.31 12.16 19.71
C ALA A 226 -12.58 13.63 20.08
N ALA A 227 -11.52 14.40 20.35
CA ALA A 227 -11.64 15.83 20.62
C ALA A 227 -12.16 16.62 19.40
N PHE A 228 -11.65 16.31 18.21
CA PHE A 228 -12.11 16.92 16.95
C PHE A 228 -13.60 16.63 16.69
N ASN A 229 -14.03 15.37 16.82
CA ASN A 229 -15.42 14.96 16.62
C ASN A 229 -16.36 15.60 17.65
N LYS A 230 -15.95 15.68 18.92
CA LYS A 230 -16.73 16.35 19.97
C LYS A 230 -16.95 17.84 19.67
N ALA A 231 -15.92 18.53 19.20
CA ALA A 231 -16.01 19.94 18.80
C ALA A 231 -16.92 20.16 17.58
N LYS A 232 -17.04 19.15 16.70
CA LYS A 232 -17.97 19.17 15.57
C LYS A 232 -19.42 19.00 16.00
N ASP A 233 -19.68 18.14 16.97
CA ASP A 233 -21.05 17.87 17.44
C ASP A 233 -21.65 19.06 18.20
N LEU A 234 -20.86 19.76 19.03
CA LEU A 234 -21.30 20.97 19.73
C LEU A 234 -21.79 22.06 18.76
N ARG A 235 -21.06 22.28 17.65
CA ARG A 235 -21.44 23.29 16.65
C ARG A 235 -22.71 22.93 15.87
N LYS A 236 -23.03 21.64 15.71
CA LYS A 236 -24.32 21.23 15.10
C LYS A 236 -25.51 21.56 16.01
N VAL A 237 -25.29 21.62 17.31
CA VAL A 237 -26.29 22.00 18.31
C VAL A 237 -26.47 23.53 18.31
N ASP A 238 -25.37 24.29 18.28
CA ASP A 238 -25.40 25.77 18.30
C ASP A 238 -25.86 26.42 16.97
N GLY A 239 -25.90 25.65 15.88
CA GLY A 239 -26.30 26.10 14.55
C GLY A 239 -27.74 25.75 14.14
N LYS A 240 -28.56 25.26 15.07
CA LYS A 240 -30.01 25.08 14.95
C LYS A 240 -30.73 26.11 15.81
#